data_AF-A0A8T2BGF8-F1
#
_entry.id   AF-A0A8T2BGF8-F1
#
_cell.length_a   1.000
_cell.length_b   1.000
_cell.length_c   1.000
_cell.angle_alpha   90.00
_cell.angle_beta   90.00
_cell.angle_gamma   90.00
#
_symmetry.space_group_name_H-M   'P 1'
#
loop_
_entity.id
_entity.type
_entity.pdbx_description
1 polymer ?
#
loop_
_entity_poly.entity_id
_entity_poly.type
_entity_poly.pdbx_seq_one_letter_code
_entity_poly.pdbx_strand_id
1 'polypeptide(L)'
;MVDWSNLPEELLPLIAARLFSVVELKRFSSICKSWQYSVSGVNKNYSFPSRPIIHFNHIAPSETILHNHVYRCDPGAFLSRAAFFRVTLSSSPTKGWMIKSDVDINSGKFRLLNPLSRFPLRHSSEGLNLLEFTVSEIREAYAVLQDAKGRITTPGFQKSVLVKVKEGEDHHHGILGIGREGHINYWDGNVLKELKEMGDHFSDIIVHKGVTYVLDSKGIVWCINSDLEISRYVASLNENITINGCWVHLRFVECCGELYAVERIPKENPRKRKWNLFQYSKTAGFKVYKMDEELGKWIEVKTLGDSAFVMATDTCFSVLAHEFYGCLPNSIYFIEDLRPKVFQLDNGNGSSSITSKSESSESSFQMFFPSFL
;
A
#
# COMPACT_ATOMS: atom_id res chain seq x y z
N MET A 1 4.55 -37.32 -0.25
CA MET A 1 5.26 -36.10 0.18
C MET A 1 6.59 -36.13 -0.56
N VAL A 2 6.85 -35.16 -1.44
CA VAL A 2 8.09 -35.12 -2.24
C VAL A 2 9.24 -34.69 -1.33
N ASP A 3 10.36 -35.39 -1.41
CA ASP A 3 11.55 -35.08 -0.62
C ASP A 3 12.33 -33.92 -1.26
N TRP A 4 12.16 -32.73 -0.69
CA TRP A 4 12.82 -31.50 -1.12
C TRP A 4 14.29 -31.42 -0.69
N SER A 5 14.81 -32.39 0.09
CA SER A 5 16.22 -32.43 0.47
C SER A 5 17.16 -32.75 -0.70
N ASN A 6 16.62 -33.36 -1.77
CA ASN A 6 17.35 -33.67 -3.01
C ASN A 6 17.23 -32.58 -4.08
N LEU A 7 16.67 -31.41 -3.74
CA LEU A 7 16.59 -30.31 -4.69
C LEU A 7 18.01 -29.84 -5.07
N PRO A 8 18.35 -29.74 -6.37
CA PRO A 8 19.66 -29.27 -6.81
C PRO A 8 20.00 -27.89 -6.23
N GLU A 9 21.22 -27.73 -5.70
CA GLU A 9 21.65 -26.50 -5.03
C GLU A 9 21.62 -25.30 -5.98
N GLU A 10 21.73 -25.51 -7.30
CA GLU A 10 21.67 -24.47 -8.33
C GLU A 10 20.27 -23.83 -8.43
N LEU A 11 19.22 -24.52 -7.99
CA LEU A 11 17.85 -24.00 -7.99
C LEU A 11 17.54 -23.17 -6.73
N LEU A 12 18.29 -23.36 -5.64
CA LEU A 12 18.07 -22.66 -4.37
C LEU A 12 18.25 -21.14 -4.50
N PRO A 13 19.29 -20.60 -5.19
CA PRO A 13 19.40 -19.17 -5.47
C PRO A 13 18.23 -18.62 -6.30
N LEU A 14 17.70 -19.41 -7.24
CA LEU A 14 16.57 -19.01 -8.09
C LEU A 14 15.26 -18.92 -7.29
N ILE A 15 15.09 -19.82 -6.31
CA ILE A 15 13.97 -19.77 -5.37
C ILE A 15 14.15 -18.57 -4.44
N ALA A 16 15.34 -18.42 -3.83
CA ALA A 16 15.65 -17.31 -2.94
C ALA A 16 15.46 -15.93 -3.62
N ALA A 17 15.82 -15.81 -4.89
CA ALA A 17 15.62 -14.60 -5.69
C ALA A 17 14.14 -14.28 -5.99
N ARG A 18 13.26 -15.28 -5.87
CA ARG A 18 11.80 -15.15 -6.05
C ARG A 18 11.06 -15.00 -4.72
N LEU A 19 11.75 -15.10 -3.58
CA LEU A 19 11.16 -14.80 -2.27
C LEU A 19 11.15 -13.29 -2.09
N PHE A 20 9.94 -12.71 -2.14
CA PHE A 20 9.77 -11.26 -2.07
C PHE A 20 9.82 -10.76 -0.63
N SER A 21 9.49 -11.62 0.35
CA SER A 21 9.45 -11.26 1.76
C SER A 21 10.76 -11.53 2.50
N VAL A 22 11.16 -10.56 3.34
CA VAL A 22 12.27 -10.73 4.30
C VAL A 22 12.02 -11.90 5.25
N VAL A 23 10.74 -12.15 5.60
CA VAL A 23 10.34 -13.24 6.50
C VAL A 23 10.50 -14.60 5.82
N GLU A 24 10.04 -14.71 4.57
CA GLU A 24 10.19 -15.92 3.77
C GLU A 24 11.66 -16.25 3.53
N LEU A 25 12.47 -15.23 3.20
CA LEU A 25 13.90 -15.38 3.02
C LEU A 25 14.62 -15.79 4.32
N LYS A 26 14.17 -15.27 5.47
CA LYS A 26 14.68 -15.68 6.79
C LYS A 26 14.34 -17.15 7.07
N ARG A 27 13.09 -17.56 6.87
CA ARG A 27 12.65 -18.95 7.00
C ARG A 27 13.42 -19.87 6.07
N PHE A 28 13.54 -19.49 4.81
CA PHE A 28 14.30 -20.19 3.79
C PHE A 28 15.75 -20.38 4.24
N SER A 29 16.39 -19.32 4.73
CA SER A 29 17.77 -19.39 5.24
C SER A 29 17.93 -20.13 6.58
N SER A 30 16.83 -20.45 7.27
CA SER A 30 16.86 -21.18 8.54
C SER A 30 16.56 -22.68 8.40
N ILE A 31 16.34 -23.19 7.18
CA ILE A 31 16.03 -24.61 6.94
C ILE A 31 17.28 -25.48 7.18
N CYS A 32 18.37 -25.23 6.44
CA CYS A 32 19.65 -25.93 6.61
C CYS A 32 20.80 -25.13 5.98
N LYS A 33 22.03 -25.63 6.09
CA LYS A 33 23.24 -24.92 5.62
C LYS A 33 23.23 -24.62 4.11
N SER A 34 22.84 -25.55 3.25
CA SER A 34 22.84 -25.33 1.79
C SER A 34 21.88 -24.21 1.38
N TRP A 35 20.68 -24.19 1.97
CA TRP A 35 19.69 -23.12 1.76
C TRP A 35 20.20 -21.79 2.32
N GLN A 36 20.85 -21.78 3.48
CA GLN A 36 21.49 -20.59 4.03
C GLN A 36 22.59 -20.03 3.10
N TYR A 37 23.46 -20.88 2.57
CA TYR A 37 24.55 -20.48 1.66
C TYR A 37 24.03 -19.95 0.32
N SER A 38 22.94 -20.53 -0.20
CA SER A 38 22.35 -20.10 -1.49
C SER A 38 21.90 -18.63 -1.50
N VAL A 39 21.55 -18.07 -0.34
CA VAL A 39 21.16 -16.64 -0.23
C VAL A 39 22.37 -15.70 -0.33
N SER A 40 23.58 -16.17 0.01
CA SER A 40 24.79 -15.35 -0.02
C SER A 40 25.30 -15.08 -1.44
N GLY A 41 24.93 -15.91 -2.42
CA GLY A 41 25.38 -15.81 -3.83
C GLY A 41 24.53 -14.87 -4.71
N VAL A 42 23.29 -14.56 -4.31
CA VAL A 42 22.33 -13.75 -5.12
C VAL A 42 22.65 -12.25 -5.11
N ASN A 43 23.55 -11.81 -4.21
CA ASN A 43 23.81 -10.40 -3.89
C ASN A 43 24.56 -9.57 -4.94
N LYS A 44 24.92 -10.10 -6.12
CA LYS A 44 25.80 -9.38 -7.07
C LYS A 44 25.10 -8.67 -8.23
N ASN A 45 23.87 -9.05 -8.63
CA ASN A 45 23.30 -8.58 -9.92
C ASN A 45 21.89 -7.97 -9.86
N TYR A 46 21.29 -7.71 -8.68
CA TYR A 46 20.00 -7.03 -8.58
C TYR A 46 20.09 -5.83 -7.63
N SER A 47 19.67 -4.66 -8.11
CA SER A 47 19.81 -3.36 -7.44
C SER A 47 18.83 -3.15 -6.26
N PHE A 48 18.80 -4.07 -5.30
CA PHE A 48 18.22 -3.87 -3.97
C PHE A 48 19.22 -4.35 -2.91
N PRO A 49 19.77 -3.46 -2.08
CA PRO A 49 20.90 -3.79 -1.23
C PRO A 49 20.52 -4.73 -0.08
N SER A 50 21.50 -5.59 0.20
CA SER A 50 21.64 -6.47 1.36
C SER A 50 21.12 -5.88 2.68
N ARG A 51 20.36 -6.72 3.40
CA ARG A 51 20.10 -6.79 4.86
C ARG A 51 20.99 -5.90 5.76
N PRO A 52 20.46 -5.53 6.95
CA PRO A 52 21.27 -5.72 8.14
C PRO A 52 20.54 -6.38 9.33
N ILE A 53 21.41 -6.88 10.20
CA ILE A 53 21.15 -7.42 11.54
C ILE A 53 20.75 -6.26 12.46
N ILE A 54 19.73 -6.48 13.30
CA ILE A 54 19.12 -5.45 14.14
C ILE A 54 20.02 -5.18 15.35
N HIS A 55 20.69 -4.03 15.38
CA HIS A 55 21.28 -3.44 16.58
C HIS A 55 20.87 -1.97 16.73
N PHE A 56 20.39 -1.60 17.91
CA PHE A 56 19.72 -0.32 18.17
C PHE A 56 20.68 0.82 18.57
N ASN A 57 21.16 1.65 17.63
CA ASN A 57 21.75 2.97 17.97
C ASN A 57 21.23 4.13 17.07
N HIS A 58 21.30 5.36 17.60
CA HIS A 58 20.87 6.65 17.00
C HIS A 58 22.02 7.32 16.22
N ILE A 59 21.73 8.12 15.17
CA ILE A 59 22.45 9.36 14.73
C ILE A 59 21.68 10.09 13.59
N ALA A 60 21.90 11.40 13.46
CA ALA A 60 21.18 12.42 12.67
C ALA A 60 21.61 12.54 11.17
N PRO A 61 20.79 13.17 10.29
CA PRO A 61 21.10 13.31 8.86
C PRO A 61 21.99 14.53 8.56
N SER A 62 22.88 14.38 7.58
CA SER A 62 23.73 15.43 7.00
C SER A 62 23.09 16.07 5.77
N GLU A 63 23.27 17.39 5.66
CA GLU A 63 22.83 18.28 4.57
C GLU A 63 23.64 18.09 3.28
N THR A 64 23.04 18.31 2.10
CA THR A 64 23.68 19.03 0.97
C THR A 64 22.70 19.31 -0.22
N ILE A 65 22.45 20.61 -0.44
CA ILE A 65 22.46 21.38 -1.73
C ILE A 65 21.17 21.55 -2.60
N LEU A 66 20.72 22.82 -2.55
CA LEU A 66 20.06 23.81 -3.45
C LEU A 66 19.29 23.55 -4.77
N HIS A 67 18.12 24.23 -4.77
CA HIS A 67 17.23 24.89 -5.76
C HIS A 67 17.45 24.91 -7.29
N ASN A 68 16.36 24.68 -8.03
CA ASN A 68 15.68 25.65 -8.91
C ASN A 68 14.35 25.11 -9.49
N HIS A 69 13.40 26.02 -9.70
CA HIS A 69 11.97 25.84 -9.98
C HIS A 69 11.57 24.81 -11.05
N VAL A 70 11.22 23.61 -10.56
CA VAL A 70 10.17 22.67 -10.97
C VAL A 70 9.68 22.08 -9.63
N TYR A 71 8.57 21.35 -9.50
CA TYR A 71 8.24 20.60 -8.28
C TYR A 71 9.32 19.53 -8.01
N ARG A 72 10.54 19.95 -7.63
CA ARG A 72 11.66 19.08 -7.31
C ARG A 72 11.26 18.33 -6.05
N CYS A 73 11.39 17.01 -6.10
CA CYS A 73 11.73 16.27 -4.89
C CYS A 73 12.86 17.02 -4.19
N ASP A 74 12.67 17.46 -2.95
CA ASP A 74 13.74 18.13 -2.21
C ASP A 74 15.01 17.26 -2.25
N PRO A 75 16.21 17.86 -2.26
CA PRO A 75 17.45 17.14 -2.05
C PRO A 75 17.33 16.36 -0.72
N GLY A 76 17.10 15.05 -0.81
CA GLY A 76 16.78 14.20 0.36
C GLY A 76 15.53 13.35 0.25
N ALA A 77 14.73 13.46 -0.82
CA ALA A 77 13.60 12.55 -1.01
C ALA A 77 14.08 11.11 -1.26
N PHE A 78 13.39 10.12 -0.68
CA PHE A 78 13.77 8.72 -0.81
C PHE A 78 12.56 7.79 -0.90
N LEU A 79 12.76 6.61 -1.51
CA LEU A 79 11.74 5.57 -1.59
C LEU A 79 11.63 4.84 -0.26
N SER A 80 10.49 4.94 0.41
CA SER A 80 10.21 4.17 1.61
C SER A 80 9.34 2.95 1.27
N ARG A 81 9.93 1.76 1.36
CA ARG A 81 9.23 0.47 1.25
C ARG A 81 8.72 0.05 2.62
N ALA A 82 7.40 -0.01 2.78
CA ALA A 82 6.75 -0.65 3.91
C ALA A 82 6.09 -1.96 3.47
N ALA A 83 5.87 -2.85 4.40
CA ALA A 83 5.13 -4.08 4.19
C ALA A 83 4.12 -4.31 5.32
N PHE A 84 2.99 -4.88 4.95
CA PHE A 84 1.95 -5.37 5.83
C PHE A 84 2.17 -6.85 6.07
N PHE A 85 2.05 -7.26 7.32
CA PHE A 85 2.23 -8.64 7.72
C PHE A 85 1.04 -9.10 8.55
N ARG A 86 0.64 -10.35 8.33
CA ARG A 86 -0.22 -11.11 9.21
C ARG A 86 0.65 -11.85 10.20
N VAL A 87 0.37 -11.65 11.49
CA VAL A 87 1.03 -12.36 12.58
C VAL A 87 0.02 -13.28 13.21
N THR A 88 0.29 -14.58 13.24
CA THR A 88 -0.58 -15.58 13.87
C THR A 88 0.19 -16.29 14.97
N LEU A 89 -0.53 -16.90 15.92
CA LEU A 89 0.08 -17.85 16.84
C LEU A 89 0.46 -19.11 16.06
N SER A 90 1.68 -19.61 16.23
CA SER A 90 2.13 -20.86 15.59
C SER A 90 1.32 -22.06 16.06
N SER A 91 0.76 -22.01 17.28
CA SER A 91 -0.13 -23.03 17.83
C SER A 91 -1.57 -22.96 17.30
N SER A 92 -2.00 -21.81 16.77
CA SER A 92 -3.34 -21.58 16.24
C SER A 92 -3.31 -20.55 15.10
N PRO A 93 -3.03 -21.00 13.86
CA PRO A 93 -2.81 -20.09 12.73
C PRO A 93 -4.10 -19.57 12.08
N THR A 94 -5.27 -19.82 12.67
CA THR A 94 -6.57 -19.49 12.07
C THR A 94 -6.86 -17.99 12.08
N LYS A 95 -6.43 -17.28 13.12
CA LYS A 95 -6.62 -15.84 13.28
C LYS A 95 -5.31 -15.13 13.58
N GLY A 96 -5.16 -13.92 13.04
CA GLY A 96 -3.97 -13.12 13.21
C GLY A 96 -4.21 -11.64 13.46
N TRP A 97 -3.12 -10.95 13.74
CA TRP A 97 -3.03 -9.50 13.81
C TRP A 97 -2.36 -8.98 12.54
N MET A 98 -2.69 -7.75 12.18
CA MET A 98 -2.07 -7.01 11.09
C MET A 98 -1.07 -6.02 11.66
N ILE A 99 0.17 -6.16 11.25
CA ILE A 99 1.24 -5.20 11.58
C ILE A 99 1.76 -4.59 10.29
N LYS A 100 2.28 -3.39 10.38
CA LYS A 100 2.96 -2.72 9.28
C LYS A 100 4.33 -2.32 9.73
N SER A 101 5.32 -2.48 8.86
CA SER A 101 6.66 -1.99 9.14
C SER A 101 7.30 -1.39 7.91
N ASP A 102 8.28 -0.52 8.13
CA ASP A 102 9.28 -0.22 7.13
C ASP A 102 10.68 -0.58 7.64
N VAL A 103 11.60 -0.73 6.69
CA VAL A 103 13.02 -0.86 6.98
C VAL A 103 13.64 0.51 6.84
N ASP A 104 14.23 1.01 7.92
CA ASP A 104 14.99 2.26 7.86
C ASP A 104 16.21 2.08 6.96
N ILE A 105 16.29 2.80 5.84
CA ILE A 105 17.37 2.68 4.85
C ILE A 105 18.75 2.94 5.47
N ASN A 106 18.82 3.77 6.52
CA ASN A 106 20.09 4.17 7.12
C ASN A 106 20.57 3.22 8.22
N SER A 107 19.66 2.48 8.85
CA SER A 107 20.00 1.57 9.97
C SER A 107 19.62 0.11 9.73
N GLY A 108 18.88 -0.15 8.66
CA GLY A 108 18.13 -1.36 8.33
C GLY A 108 17.35 -1.99 9.48
N LYS A 109 16.94 -1.17 10.45
CA LYS A 109 16.06 -1.58 11.53
C LYS A 109 14.62 -1.64 11.05
N PHE A 110 13.92 -2.66 11.55
CA PHE A 110 12.49 -2.80 11.43
C PHE A 110 11.81 -1.77 12.34
N ARG A 111 10.98 -0.90 11.77
CA ARG A 111 10.20 0.07 12.55
C ARG A 111 8.73 -0.23 12.37
N LEU A 112 8.01 -0.39 13.48
CA LEU A 112 6.57 -0.64 13.45
C LEU A 112 5.80 0.65 13.18
N LEU A 113 4.87 0.56 12.24
CA LEU A 113 4.05 1.65 11.77
C LEU A 113 2.60 1.39 12.14
N ASN A 114 1.84 2.47 12.33
CA ASN A 114 0.40 2.36 12.37
C ASN A 114 -0.09 1.75 11.04
N PRO A 115 -0.84 0.63 11.03
CA PRO A 115 -1.21 -0.05 9.79
C PRO A 115 -1.98 0.82 8.79
N LEU A 116 -2.80 1.76 9.26
CA LEU A 116 -3.60 2.64 8.40
C LEU A 116 -2.86 3.91 7.97
N SER A 117 -1.64 4.16 8.47
CA SER A 117 -0.83 5.32 8.09
C SER A 117 0.66 4.97 7.96
N ARG A 118 1.54 5.97 7.88
CA ARG A 118 3.00 5.76 7.97
C ARG A 118 3.60 6.35 9.24
N PHE A 119 2.77 6.71 10.22
CA PHE A 119 3.28 7.20 11.50
C PHE A 119 3.88 6.06 12.32
N PRO A 120 5.08 6.24 12.89
CA PRO A 120 5.68 5.27 13.79
C PRO A 120 4.78 5.02 15.01
N LEU A 121 4.71 3.77 15.47
CA LEU A 121 4.13 3.45 16.77
C LEU A 121 5.12 3.85 17.87
N ARG A 122 4.62 4.47 18.95
CA ARG A 122 5.45 4.93 20.09
C ARG A 122 5.93 3.78 20.98
N HIS A 123 5.26 2.63 20.91
CA HIS A 123 5.64 1.41 21.62
C HIS A 123 6.37 0.50 20.63
N SER A 124 7.59 0.13 20.98
CA SER A 124 8.39 -0.83 20.24
C SER A 124 8.70 -2.00 21.15
N SER A 125 8.08 -3.16 20.91
CA SER A 125 8.59 -4.43 21.42
C SER A 125 10.04 -4.62 20.98
N GLU A 126 10.90 -5.14 21.86
CA GLU A 126 12.32 -5.41 21.54
C GLU A 126 12.50 -6.46 20.43
N GLY A 127 11.49 -7.29 20.17
CA GLY A 127 11.48 -8.26 19.07
C GLY A 127 10.23 -9.13 19.07
N LEU A 128 10.03 -9.89 17.99
CA LEU A 128 8.94 -10.87 17.86
C LEU A 128 9.52 -12.29 17.90
N ASN A 129 9.02 -13.13 18.81
CA ASN A 129 9.44 -14.53 18.90
C ASN A 129 8.86 -15.36 17.75
N LEU A 130 9.68 -15.70 16.75
CA LEU A 130 9.25 -16.48 15.59
C LEU A 130 8.99 -17.97 15.88
N LEU A 131 9.31 -18.47 17.08
CA LEU A 131 8.89 -19.80 17.53
C LEU A 131 7.43 -19.79 17.96
N GLU A 132 7.00 -18.71 18.61
CA GLU A 132 5.63 -18.53 19.11
C GLU A 132 4.71 -17.98 18.01
N PHE A 133 5.23 -17.11 17.16
CA PHE A 133 4.46 -16.41 16.14
C PHE A 133 4.93 -16.74 14.73
N THR A 134 3.95 -16.97 13.86
CA THR A 134 4.15 -17.10 12.42
C THR A 134 3.82 -15.76 11.78
N VAL A 135 4.78 -15.19 11.06
CA VAL A 135 4.59 -13.97 10.26
C VAL A 135 4.45 -14.34 8.79
N SER A 136 3.50 -13.76 8.08
CA SER A 136 3.37 -13.87 6.63
C SER A 136 3.13 -12.49 6.03
N GLU A 137 3.79 -12.19 4.92
CA GLU A 137 3.57 -10.93 4.22
C GLU A 137 2.19 -10.93 3.55
N ILE A 138 1.51 -9.79 3.62
CA ILE A 138 0.22 -9.57 2.97
C ILE A 138 0.44 -8.76 1.70
N ARG A 139 1.11 -7.61 1.83
CA ARG A 139 1.25 -6.63 0.76
C ARG A 139 2.34 -5.61 1.07
N GLU A 140 2.93 -5.09 0.02
CA GLU A 140 3.87 -3.97 0.08
C GLU A 140 3.20 -2.61 -0.17
N ALA A 141 3.80 -1.57 0.40
CA ALA A 141 3.36 -0.20 0.24
C ALA A 141 4.56 0.71 0.04
N TYR A 142 4.52 1.46 -1.06
CA TYR A 142 5.58 2.34 -1.49
C TYR A 142 5.16 3.80 -1.30
N ALA A 143 6.09 4.62 -0.83
CA ALA A 143 5.88 6.05 -0.71
C ALA A 143 7.21 6.78 -0.97
N VAL A 144 7.18 7.84 -1.76
CA VAL A 144 8.31 8.75 -1.88
C VAL A 144 8.20 9.79 -0.76
N LEU A 145 9.15 9.77 0.18
CA LEU A 145 9.15 10.63 1.36
C LEU A 145 10.15 11.75 1.19
N GLN A 146 9.76 12.97 1.59
CA GLN A 146 10.60 14.16 1.58
C GLN A 146 11.45 14.29 2.85
N ASP A 147 10.93 13.80 3.98
CA ASP A 147 11.62 13.77 5.27
C ASP A 147 11.41 12.42 5.97
N ALA A 148 12.52 11.84 6.44
CA ALA A 148 12.53 10.58 7.17
C ALA A 148 11.87 10.67 8.55
N LYS A 149 11.95 11.84 9.23
CA LYS A 149 11.39 12.03 10.58
C LYS A 149 9.89 12.29 10.53
N GLY A 150 9.46 13.22 9.68
CA GLY A 150 8.07 13.61 9.50
C GLY A 150 7.23 12.59 8.72
N ARG A 151 7.86 11.67 7.98
CA ARG A 151 7.19 10.69 7.10
C ARG A 151 6.22 11.38 6.12
N ILE A 152 6.58 12.58 5.68
CA ILE A 152 5.77 13.40 4.80
C ILE A 152 6.04 12.96 3.36
N THR A 153 4.99 12.61 2.63
CA THR A 153 5.09 12.30 1.20
C THR A 153 5.47 13.53 0.42
N THR A 154 6.38 13.37 -0.55
CA THR A 154 6.77 14.46 -1.44
C THR A 154 5.55 14.99 -2.20
N PRO A 155 5.40 16.31 -2.41
CA PRO A 155 4.23 16.89 -3.08
C PRO A 155 3.90 16.27 -4.45
N GLY A 156 4.92 15.84 -5.22
CA GLY A 156 4.75 15.16 -6.51
C GLY A 156 4.37 13.67 -6.42
N PHE A 157 4.34 13.09 -5.21
CA PHE A 157 4.12 11.66 -4.95
C PHE A 157 3.27 11.47 -3.69
N GLN A 158 2.03 11.95 -3.71
CA GLN A 158 1.05 11.62 -2.66
C GLN A 158 0.69 10.13 -2.69
N LYS A 159 0.69 9.54 -3.89
CA LYS A 159 0.53 8.10 -4.15
C LYS A 159 1.71 7.61 -4.95
N SER A 160 2.12 6.37 -4.73
CA SER A 160 3.29 5.81 -5.40
C SER A 160 3.14 4.31 -5.59
N VAL A 161 3.54 3.83 -6.76
CA VAL A 161 3.61 2.41 -7.10
C VAL A 161 4.95 2.09 -7.73
N LEU A 162 5.47 0.90 -7.42
CA LEU A 162 6.65 0.36 -8.08
C LEU A 162 6.24 -0.23 -9.42
N VAL A 163 6.94 0.16 -10.48
CA VAL A 163 6.70 -0.32 -11.85
C VAL A 163 7.97 -0.80 -12.51
N LYS A 164 7.80 -1.61 -13.56
CA LYS A 164 8.89 -2.02 -14.45
C LYS A 164 8.77 -1.26 -15.75
N VAL A 165 9.81 -0.50 -16.07
CA VAL A 165 9.90 0.33 -17.27
C VAL A 165 10.92 -0.28 -18.21
N LYS A 166 10.61 -0.23 -19.51
CA LYS A 166 11.49 -0.76 -20.55
C LYS A 166 12.62 0.23 -20.83
N GLU A 167 13.86 -0.25 -20.83
CA GLU A 167 15.04 0.51 -21.25
C GLU A 167 15.87 -0.38 -22.18
N GLY A 168 15.73 -0.20 -23.50
CA GLY A 168 16.31 -1.10 -24.49
C GLY A 168 15.65 -2.49 -24.48
N GLU A 169 16.45 -3.55 -24.27
CA GLU A 169 15.96 -4.93 -24.11
C GLU A 169 15.70 -5.31 -22.63
N ASP A 170 16.18 -4.48 -21.69
CA ASP A 170 16.07 -4.73 -20.25
C ASP A 170 14.89 -3.97 -19.60
N HIS A 171 14.55 -4.38 -18.38
CA HIS A 171 13.53 -3.73 -17.56
C HIS A 171 14.15 -3.20 -16.27
N HIS A 172 13.97 -1.91 -16.00
CA HIS A 172 14.39 -1.27 -14.77
C HIS A 172 13.20 -1.01 -13.86
N HIS A 173 13.46 -1.01 -12.54
CA HIS A 173 12.47 -0.62 -11.57
C HIS A 173 12.40 0.90 -11.49
N GLY A 174 11.21 1.45 -11.56
CA GLY A 174 10.94 2.86 -11.36
C GLY A 174 9.69 3.07 -10.51
N ILE A 175 9.43 4.32 -10.15
CA ILE A 175 8.28 4.71 -9.35
C ILE A 175 7.39 5.60 -10.19
N LEU A 176 6.13 5.21 -10.31
CA LEU A 176 5.08 6.11 -10.76
C LEU A 176 4.32 6.62 -9.55
N GLY A 177 3.91 7.88 -9.59
CA GLY A 177 3.09 8.45 -8.53
C GLY A 177 2.25 9.62 -8.99
N ILE A 178 1.28 9.95 -8.16
CA ILE A 178 0.35 11.06 -8.38
C ILE A 178 0.70 12.18 -7.40
N GLY A 179 0.87 13.39 -7.91
CA GLY A 179 1.13 14.59 -7.14
C GLY A 179 -0.13 15.23 -6.54
N ARG A 180 0.03 16.28 -5.73
CA ARG A 180 -1.08 17.03 -5.13
C ARG A 180 -2.06 17.58 -6.16
N GLU A 181 -1.50 18.00 -7.29
CA GLU A 181 -2.22 18.55 -8.43
C GLU A 181 -2.67 17.45 -9.41
N GLY A 182 -2.68 16.19 -8.99
CA GLY A 182 -3.23 15.10 -9.79
C GLY A 182 -2.34 14.68 -10.95
N HIS A 183 -1.17 15.31 -11.11
CA HIS A 183 -0.21 14.98 -12.16
C HIS A 183 0.53 13.68 -11.91
N ILE A 184 0.78 12.93 -12.98
CA ILE A 184 1.54 11.68 -12.94
C ILE A 184 3.02 11.97 -13.11
N ASN A 185 3.80 11.57 -12.11
CA ASN A 185 5.24 11.69 -12.09
C ASN A 185 5.89 10.31 -12.13
N TYR A 186 6.96 10.20 -12.90
CA TYR A 186 7.86 9.07 -12.97
C TYR A 186 9.19 9.42 -12.32
N TRP A 187 9.73 8.51 -11.52
CA TRP A 187 11.04 8.63 -10.90
C TRP A 187 11.81 7.32 -10.98
N ASP A 188 12.99 7.34 -11.57
CA ASP A 188 13.89 6.17 -11.72
C ASP A 188 14.92 6.03 -10.59
N GLY A 189 14.87 6.91 -9.58
CA GLY A 189 15.90 7.03 -8.54
C GLY A 189 16.75 8.30 -8.67
N ASN A 190 16.90 8.83 -9.89
CA ASN A 190 17.75 9.99 -10.20
C ASN A 190 16.99 11.10 -10.93
N VAL A 191 16.16 10.74 -11.91
CA VAL A 191 15.44 11.65 -12.79
C VAL A 191 13.96 11.64 -12.45
N LEU A 192 13.41 12.83 -12.23
CA LEU A 192 11.97 13.06 -12.12
C LEU A 192 11.43 13.54 -13.47
N LYS A 193 10.44 12.83 -14.01
CA LYS A 193 9.76 13.18 -15.26
C LYS A 193 8.26 13.22 -15.04
N GLU A 194 7.64 14.34 -15.37
CA GLU A 194 6.17 14.42 -15.46
C GLU A 194 5.71 13.78 -16.78
N LEU A 195 4.69 12.92 -16.72
CA LEU A 195 4.11 12.30 -17.90
C LEU A 195 3.06 13.24 -18.50
N LYS A 196 3.09 13.42 -19.82
CA LYS A 196 2.13 14.29 -20.52
C LYS A 196 0.72 13.72 -20.40
N GLU A 197 -0.18 14.52 -19.84
CA GLU A 197 -1.54 14.11 -19.51
C GLU A 197 -2.48 14.13 -20.73
N MET A 198 -3.36 13.14 -20.81
CA MET A 198 -4.53 13.13 -21.70
C MET A 198 -5.86 13.16 -20.91
N GLY A 199 -5.81 12.95 -19.59
CA GLY A 199 -6.94 12.92 -18.67
C GLY A 199 -7.01 14.17 -17.78
N ASP A 200 -8.14 14.33 -17.08
CA ASP A 200 -8.31 15.34 -16.02
C ASP A 200 -7.66 14.81 -14.73
N HIS A 201 -7.34 15.69 -13.77
CA HIS A 201 -6.60 15.39 -12.53
C HIS A 201 -6.78 13.96 -11.98
N PHE A 202 -5.69 13.19 -11.82
CA PHE A 202 -5.75 11.80 -11.36
C PHE A 202 -5.94 11.67 -9.84
N SER A 203 -6.72 10.67 -9.42
CA SER A 203 -7.07 10.42 -8.02
C SER A 203 -6.27 9.30 -7.37
N ASP A 204 -6.02 8.21 -8.09
CA ASP A 204 -5.32 7.04 -7.55
C ASP A 204 -4.62 6.21 -8.62
N ILE A 205 -3.62 5.44 -8.19
CA ILE A 205 -2.77 4.60 -9.06
C ILE A 205 -2.53 3.25 -8.39
N ILE A 206 -2.63 2.18 -9.16
CA ILE A 206 -2.43 0.80 -8.69
C ILE A 206 -1.76 -0.05 -9.77
N VAL A 207 -0.94 -1.02 -9.35
CA VAL A 207 -0.47 -2.09 -10.23
C VAL A 207 -1.31 -3.32 -9.95
N HIS A 208 -2.03 -3.81 -10.97
CA HIS A 208 -2.92 -4.96 -10.86
C HIS A 208 -2.64 -5.93 -12.01
N LYS A 209 -2.40 -7.21 -11.68
CA LYS A 209 -2.03 -8.26 -12.65
C LYS A 209 -0.89 -7.85 -13.60
N GLY A 210 0.07 -7.06 -13.10
CA GLY A 210 1.24 -6.58 -13.86
C GLY A 210 0.99 -5.36 -14.75
N VAL A 211 -0.23 -4.82 -14.79
CA VAL A 211 -0.58 -3.60 -15.53
C VAL A 211 -0.78 -2.45 -14.56
N THR A 212 -0.27 -1.27 -14.90
CA THR A 212 -0.47 -0.05 -14.12
C THR A 212 -1.76 0.64 -14.53
N TYR A 213 -2.70 0.75 -13.59
CA TYR A 213 -3.97 1.43 -13.76
C TYR A 213 -3.97 2.76 -13.01
N VAL A 214 -4.59 3.77 -13.61
CA VAL A 214 -4.77 5.10 -13.02
C VAL A 214 -6.23 5.49 -13.13
N LEU A 215 -6.77 6.04 -12.05
CA LEU A 215 -8.13 6.53 -11.98
C LEU A 215 -8.11 8.05 -12.06
N ASP A 216 -8.91 8.61 -12.96
CA ASP A 216 -9.11 10.05 -12.97
C ASP A 216 -10.23 10.50 -12.02
N SER A 217 -10.31 11.81 -11.79
CA SER A 217 -11.34 12.44 -10.96
C SER A 217 -12.78 12.15 -11.38
N LYS A 218 -13.03 11.70 -12.61
CA LYS A 218 -14.36 11.37 -13.15
C LYS A 218 -14.66 9.87 -13.03
N GLY A 219 -13.71 9.08 -12.51
CA GLY A 219 -13.83 7.63 -12.38
C GLY A 219 -13.45 6.86 -13.65
N ILE A 220 -12.83 7.51 -14.65
CA ILE A 220 -12.34 6.85 -15.86
C ILE A 220 -11.02 6.15 -15.54
N VAL A 221 -10.87 4.93 -16.05
CA VAL A 221 -9.65 4.15 -15.89
C VAL A 221 -8.75 4.30 -17.12
N TRP A 222 -7.49 4.58 -16.82
CA TRP A 222 -6.39 4.72 -17.74
C TRP A 222 -5.35 3.65 -17.43
N CYS A 223 -4.58 3.24 -18.43
CA CYS A 223 -3.47 2.32 -18.28
C CYS A 223 -2.16 2.99 -18.71
N ILE A 224 -1.09 2.67 -17.98
CA ILE A 224 0.27 3.10 -18.30
C ILE A 224 1.05 1.86 -18.72
N ASN A 225 1.60 1.87 -19.93
CA ASN A 225 2.43 0.79 -20.44
C ASN A 225 3.89 0.93 -19.94
N SER A 226 4.73 -0.06 -20.26
CA SER A 226 6.15 -0.06 -19.88
C SER A 226 6.98 1.02 -20.57
N ASP A 227 6.46 1.66 -21.61
CA ASP A 227 7.08 2.80 -22.31
C ASP A 227 6.65 4.16 -21.68
N LEU A 228 5.93 4.12 -20.55
CA LEU A 228 5.39 5.29 -19.83
C LEU A 228 4.36 6.09 -20.64
N GLU A 229 3.69 5.45 -21.59
CA GLU A 229 2.60 6.05 -22.34
C GLU A 229 1.27 5.79 -21.65
N ILE A 230 0.47 6.85 -21.52
CA ILE A 230 -0.86 6.81 -20.91
C ILE A 230 -1.88 6.57 -22.03
N SER A 231 -2.69 5.54 -21.89
CA SER A 231 -3.80 5.25 -22.79
C SER A 231 -5.07 4.98 -21.99
N ARG A 232 -6.24 5.24 -22.60
CA ARG A 232 -7.52 4.97 -21.95
C ARG A 232 -7.82 3.48 -22.03
N TYR A 233 -8.17 2.86 -20.91
CA TYR A 233 -8.36 1.40 -20.84
C TYR A 233 -9.55 0.93 -21.70
N VAL A 234 -10.59 1.75 -21.86
CA VAL A 234 -11.81 1.40 -22.64
C VAL A 234 -12.25 2.57 -23.52
N ALA A 235 -12.35 2.32 -24.84
CA ALA A 235 -12.56 3.33 -25.87
C ALA A 235 -14.04 3.69 -26.17
N SER A 236 -15.06 3.04 -25.58
CA SER A 236 -16.45 3.35 -25.98
C SER A 236 -17.55 3.04 -24.95
N LEU A 237 -18.50 3.98 -24.95
CA LEU A 237 -19.93 3.90 -24.66
C LEU A 237 -20.49 4.11 -23.23
N ASN A 238 -21.14 5.27 -23.14
CA ASN A 238 -22.19 5.72 -22.24
C ASN A 238 -21.72 6.15 -20.86
N GLU A 239 -21.57 7.47 -20.74
CA GLU A 239 -21.97 8.26 -19.57
C GLU A 239 -23.07 7.54 -18.80
N ASN A 240 -22.81 7.14 -17.56
CA ASN A 240 -23.83 7.01 -16.51
C ASN A 240 -23.27 6.67 -15.12
N ILE A 241 -21.96 6.84 -14.89
CA ILE A 241 -21.46 7.04 -13.53
C ILE A 241 -20.45 8.18 -13.58
N THR A 242 -20.96 9.42 -13.65
CA THR A 242 -20.19 10.56 -13.18
C THR A 242 -20.09 10.38 -11.67
N ILE A 243 -18.95 9.87 -11.22
CA ILE A 243 -18.63 9.92 -9.80
C ILE A 243 -18.48 11.41 -9.48
N ASN A 244 -19.51 12.00 -8.86
CA ASN A 244 -19.54 13.41 -8.46
C ASN A 244 -18.65 13.60 -7.23
N GLY A 245 -17.36 13.32 -7.38
CA GLY A 245 -16.37 13.32 -6.33
C GLY A 245 -15.28 14.35 -6.57
N CYS A 246 -14.83 14.98 -5.49
CA CYS A 246 -13.50 15.58 -5.46
C CYS A 246 -12.49 14.44 -5.69
N TRP A 247 -11.58 14.61 -6.65
CA TRP A 247 -10.36 13.82 -6.93
C TRP A 247 -9.67 13.17 -5.71
N VAL A 248 -9.76 13.72 -4.50
CA VAL A 248 -9.15 13.14 -3.27
C VAL A 248 -9.97 11.96 -2.69
N HIS A 249 -11.10 11.59 -3.28
CA HIS A 249 -12.07 10.68 -2.67
C HIS A 249 -12.22 9.32 -3.33
N LEU A 250 -11.62 9.11 -4.50
CA LEU A 250 -11.66 7.82 -5.18
C LEU A 250 -10.36 7.06 -4.99
N ARG A 251 -10.45 5.78 -4.63
CA ARG A 251 -9.28 4.89 -4.50
C ARG A 251 -9.54 3.52 -5.08
N PHE A 252 -8.51 2.94 -5.69
CA PHE A 252 -8.53 1.53 -6.05
C PHE A 252 -8.37 0.64 -4.82
N VAL A 253 -9.02 -0.52 -4.86
CA VAL A 253 -8.83 -1.60 -3.91
C VAL A 253 -8.73 -2.90 -4.70
N GLU A 254 -7.67 -3.66 -4.46
CA GLU A 254 -7.58 -5.03 -4.96
C GLU A 254 -8.28 -5.98 -3.97
N CYS A 255 -9.20 -6.79 -4.49
CA CYS A 255 -9.91 -7.80 -3.71
C CYS A 255 -10.06 -9.10 -4.51
N CYS A 256 -9.51 -10.20 -3.97
CA CYS A 256 -9.59 -11.54 -4.58
C CYS A 256 -9.16 -11.60 -6.06
N GLY A 257 -8.17 -10.80 -6.45
CA GLY A 257 -7.70 -10.74 -7.85
C GLY A 257 -8.60 -9.92 -8.79
N GLU A 258 -9.58 -9.20 -8.25
CA GLU A 258 -10.44 -8.27 -8.98
C GLU A 258 -10.19 -6.84 -8.50
N LEU A 259 -10.54 -5.86 -9.35
CA LEU A 259 -10.33 -4.45 -9.08
C LEU A 259 -11.62 -3.76 -8.66
N TYR A 260 -11.55 -3.00 -7.57
CA TYR A 260 -12.65 -2.21 -7.04
C TYR A 260 -12.24 -0.74 -6.98
N ALA A 261 -13.21 0.16 -7.10
CA ALA A 261 -13.08 1.57 -6.79
C ALA A 261 -13.94 1.89 -5.55
N VAL A 262 -13.37 2.62 -4.59
CA VAL A 262 -14.05 3.07 -3.38
C VAL A 262 -14.14 4.58 -3.41
N GLU A 263 -15.36 5.09 -3.39
CA GLU A 263 -15.68 6.51 -3.31
C GLU A 263 -15.96 6.88 -1.85
N ARG A 264 -15.17 7.82 -1.31
CA ARG A 264 -15.38 8.41 0.01
C ARG A 264 -16.35 9.59 -0.08
N ILE A 265 -17.49 9.48 0.60
CA ILE A 265 -18.48 10.55 0.64
C ILE A 265 -18.15 11.49 1.82
N PRO A 266 -17.83 12.77 1.57
CA PRO A 266 -17.60 13.74 2.64
C PRO A 266 -18.93 14.18 3.28
N LYS A 267 -18.90 14.54 4.57
CA LYS A 267 -20.00 15.24 5.24
C LYS A 267 -20.10 16.65 4.68
N GLU A 268 -21.28 17.04 4.24
CA GLU A 268 -21.57 18.42 3.87
C GLU A 268 -21.32 19.34 5.07
N ASN A 269 -20.59 20.43 4.83
CA ASN A 269 -20.28 21.40 5.86
C ASN A 269 -20.83 22.77 5.42
N PRO A 270 -22.02 23.18 5.87
CA PRO A 270 -22.73 24.36 5.34
C PRO A 270 -21.99 25.69 5.62
N ARG A 271 -20.94 25.70 6.45
CA ARG A 271 -20.20 26.90 6.87
C ARG A 271 -18.90 27.18 6.11
N LYS A 272 -18.44 26.30 5.21
CA LYS A 272 -17.20 26.52 4.46
C LYS A 272 -17.48 26.92 3.01
N ARG A 273 -17.80 28.20 2.82
CA ARG A 273 -17.75 28.84 1.49
C ARG A 273 -16.29 29.11 1.13
N LYS A 274 -15.86 28.54 -0.01
CA LYS A 274 -14.72 28.90 -0.88
C LYS A 274 -13.34 29.14 -0.21
N TRP A 275 -12.33 28.44 -0.73
CA TRP A 275 -10.87 28.72 -0.61
C TRP A 275 -10.00 27.95 0.40
N ASN A 276 -10.34 26.73 0.79
CA ASN A 276 -9.34 25.78 1.33
C ASN A 276 -9.65 24.34 0.86
N LEU A 277 -9.23 24.00 -0.35
CA LEU A 277 -9.48 22.72 -1.04
C LEU A 277 -8.86 21.49 -0.35
N PHE A 278 -8.04 21.68 0.69
CA PHE A 278 -7.25 20.61 1.34
C PHE A 278 -7.76 20.21 2.74
N GLN A 279 -8.93 20.69 3.18
CA GLN A 279 -9.37 20.47 4.55
C GLN A 279 -10.34 19.28 4.64
N TYR A 280 -9.86 18.20 5.27
CA TYR A 280 -10.55 16.97 5.66
C TYR A 280 -12.01 17.21 6.10
N SER A 281 -12.95 17.08 5.16
CA SER A 281 -14.35 16.88 5.51
C SER A 281 -14.46 15.52 6.18
N LYS A 282 -15.11 15.47 7.35
CA LYS A 282 -15.42 14.20 8.02
C LYS A 282 -16.13 13.28 7.06
N THR A 283 -15.91 11.98 7.15
CA THR A 283 -16.53 11.00 6.26
C THR A 283 -18.00 10.80 6.64
N ALA A 284 -18.88 10.87 5.66
CA ALA A 284 -20.30 10.54 5.79
C ALA A 284 -20.56 9.06 5.51
N GLY A 285 -19.85 8.50 4.52
CA GLY A 285 -19.96 7.10 4.15
C GLY A 285 -19.06 6.75 2.97
N PHE A 286 -19.28 5.58 2.41
CA PHE A 286 -18.57 5.10 1.22
C PHE A 286 -19.52 4.43 0.24
N LYS A 287 -19.18 4.51 -1.04
CA LYS A 287 -19.70 3.64 -2.08
C LYS A 287 -18.57 2.79 -2.64
N VAL A 288 -18.90 1.56 -2.99
CA VAL A 288 -17.93 0.62 -3.56
C VAL A 288 -18.43 0.18 -4.91
N TYR A 289 -17.53 0.16 -5.88
CA TYR A 289 -17.82 -0.27 -7.23
C TYR A 289 -16.83 -1.36 -7.64
N LYS A 290 -17.33 -2.44 -8.22
CA LYS A 290 -16.53 -3.51 -8.82
C LYS A 290 -16.30 -3.19 -10.30
N MET A 291 -15.07 -3.36 -10.80
CA MET A 291 -14.81 -3.25 -12.23
C MET A 291 -15.36 -4.48 -12.96
N ASP A 292 -16.21 -4.25 -13.94
CA ASP A 292 -16.53 -5.22 -14.97
C ASP A 292 -15.53 -5.05 -16.11
N GLU A 293 -14.55 -5.96 -16.19
CA GLU A 293 -13.50 -5.92 -17.21
C GLU A 293 -14.07 -6.12 -18.63
N GLU A 294 -15.18 -6.85 -18.79
CA GLU A 294 -15.80 -7.12 -20.09
C GLU A 294 -16.56 -5.91 -20.62
N LEU A 295 -17.33 -5.26 -19.74
CA LEU A 295 -18.13 -4.08 -20.08
C LEU A 295 -17.36 -2.77 -19.95
N GLY A 296 -16.21 -2.79 -19.30
CA GLY A 296 -15.41 -1.61 -19.03
C GLY A 296 -16.09 -0.61 -18.10
N LYS A 297 -16.89 -1.11 -17.15
CA LYS A 297 -17.80 -0.29 -16.32
C LYS A 297 -17.69 -0.63 -14.85
N TRP A 298 -17.97 0.37 -14.03
CA TRP A 298 -18.09 0.24 -12.59
C TRP A 298 -19.51 -0.23 -12.23
N ILE A 299 -19.62 -1.31 -11.45
CA ILE A 299 -20.89 -1.81 -10.92
C ILE A 299 -20.91 -1.57 -9.42
N GLU A 300 -21.84 -0.77 -8.92
CA GLU A 300 -21.98 -0.54 -7.47
C GLU A 300 -22.31 -1.85 -6.75
N VAL A 301 -21.54 -2.17 -5.70
CA VAL A 301 -21.74 -3.34 -4.85
C VAL A 301 -22.11 -2.91 -3.43
N LYS A 302 -23.11 -3.58 -2.87
CA LYS A 302 -23.61 -3.30 -1.50
C LYS A 302 -22.99 -4.20 -0.45
N THR A 303 -22.39 -5.32 -0.86
CA THR A 303 -21.77 -6.28 0.04
C THR A 303 -20.42 -6.73 -0.49
N LEU A 304 -19.45 -6.83 0.42
CA LEU A 304 -18.13 -7.42 0.23
C LEU A 304 -18.06 -8.85 0.78
N GLY A 305 -19.19 -9.40 1.26
CA GLY A 305 -19.22 -10.69 1.94
C GLY A 305 -18.34 -10.69 3.19
N ASP A 306 -17.44 -11.66 3.28
CA ASP A 306 -16.47 -11.76 4.38
C ASP A 306 -15.29 -10.79 4.23
N SER A 307 -15.13 -10.12 3.09
CA SER A 307 -14.00 -9.21 2.89
C SER A 307 -14.14 -7.92 3.70
N ALA A 308 -13.00 -7.43 4.18
CA ALA A 308 -12.84 -6.11 4.77
C ALA A 308 -11.78 -5.34 3.98
N PHE A 309 -12.08 -4.10 3.60
CA PHE A 309 -11.16 -3.24 2.89
C PHE A 309 -10.31 -2.44 3.88
N VAL A 310 -8.99 -2.47 3.70
CA VAL A 310 -8.02 -1.69 4.46
C VAL A 310 -7.56 -0.53 3.59
N MET A 311 -8.06 0.68 3.86
CA MET A 311 -7.68 1.90 3.16
C MET A 311 -6.60 2.66 3.93
N ALA A 312 -5.36 2.17 3.87
CA ALA A 312 -4.21 2.88 4.42
C ALA A 312 -3.88 4.13 3.58
N THR A 313 -3.04 5.02 4.12
CA THR A 313 -2.67 6.26 3.41
C THR A 313 -1.87 6.02 2.14
N ASP A 314 -1.12 4.92 2.06
CA ASP A 314 -0.15 4.60 1.01
C ASP A 314 -0.53 3.41 0.12
N THR A 315 -1.44 2.56 0.56
CA THR A 315 -1.97 1.45 -0.26
C THR A 315 -3.37 1.07 0.21
N CYS A 316 -4.15 0.41 -0.64
CA CYS A 316 -5.50 -0.02 -0.34
C CYS A 316 -5.72 -1.45 -0.85
N PHE A 317 -6.22 -2.34 0.01
CA PHE A 317 -6.35 -3.78 -0.29
C PHE A 317 -7.42 -4.44 0.58
N SER A 318 -7.86 -5.63 0.19
CA SER A 318 -8.80 -6.44 1.00
C SER A 318 -8.10 -7.47 1.89
N VAL A 319 -8.73 -7.82 3.00
CA VAL A 319 -8.46 -9.03 3.78
C VAL A 319 -9.75 -9.81 4.06
N LEU A 320 -9.64 -11.09 4.39
CA LEU A 320 -10.77 -11.90 4.86
C LEU A 320 -11.00 -11.62 6.34
N ALA A 321 -12.19 -11.18 6.73
CA ALA A 321 -12.45 -10.74 8.09
C ALA A 321 -12.28 -11.87 9.11
N HIS A 322 -12.71 -13.10 8.77
CA HIS A 322 -12.58 -14.24 9.67
C HIS A 322 -11.13 -14.62 10.01
N GLU A 323 -10.15 -14.18 9.21
CA GLU A 323 -8.72 -14.45 9.40
C GLU A 323 -8.05 -13.52 10.41
N PHE A 324 -8.74 -12.48 10.88
CA PHE A 324 -8.20 -11.44 11.74
C PHE A 324 -9.01 -11.26 13.03
N TYR A 325 -8.32 -11.01 14.14
CA TYR A 325 -8.99 -10.76 15.42
C TYR A 325 -9.80 -9.45 15.36
N GLY A 326 -11.09 -9.54 15.65
CA GLY A 326 -11.94 -8.36 15.72
C GLY A 326 -12.22 -7.67 14.39
N CYS A 327 -11.83 -8.25 13.26
CA CYS A 327 -12.13 -7.70 11.95
C CYS A 327 -13.61 -7.94 11.61
N LEU A 328 -14.30 -6.88 11.18
CA LEU A 328 -15.70 -6.96 10.79
C LEU A 328 -15.82 -7.33 9.30
N PRO A 329 -16.65 -8.32 8.92
CA PRO A 329 -16.97 -8.57 7.52
C PRO A 329 -17.79 -7.42 6.94
N ASN A 330 -17.80 -7.33 5.62
CA ASN A 330 -18.49 -6.28 4.86
C ASN A 330 -18.17 -4.85 5.34
N SER A 331 -16.89 -4.58 5.57
CA SER A 331 -16.45 -3.33 6.21
C SER A 331 -15.26 -2.67 5.52
N ILE A 332 -15.08 -1.39 5.81
CA ILE A 332 -14.02 -0.56 5.27
C ILE A 332 -13.32 0.13 6.43
N TYR A 333 -12.08 -0.24 6.68
CA TYR A 333 -11.19 0.36 7.67
C TYR A 333 -10.40 1.50 7.06
N PHE A 334 -10.43 2.66 7.72
CA PHE A 334 -9.76 3.87 7.25
C PHE A 334 -9.27 4.71 8.42
N ILE A 335 -8.41 5.69 8.13
CA ILE A 335 -7.94 6.65 9.12
C ILE A 335 -8.52 8.03 8.84
N GLU A 336 -9.01 8.68 9.89
CA GLU A 336 -9.50 10.06 9.86
C GLU A 336 -9.10 10.76 11.16
N ASP A 337 -8.54 11.97 11.06
CA ASP A 337 -8.02 12.72 12.21
C ASP A 337 -7.03 11.90 13.07
N LEU A 338 -6.16 11.11 12.41
CA LEU A 338 -5.21 10.17 13.02
C LEU A 338 -5.84 9.05 13.87
N ARG A 339 -7.17 8.86 13.77
CA ARG A 339 -7.88 7.80 14.49
C ARG A 339 -8.40 6.74 13.52
N PRO A 340 -8.24 5.45 13.85
CA PRO A 340 -8.83 4.39 13.07
C PRO A 340 -10.36 4.43 13.18
N LYS A 341 -11.02 4.25 12.05
CA LYS A 341 -12.47 4.16 11.91
C LYS A 341 -12.80 2.96 11.02
N VAL A 342 -13.99 2.43 11.21
CA VAL A 342 -14.56 1.38 10.37
C VAL A 342 -15.92 1.84 9.91
N PHE A 343 -16.20 1.64 8.62
CA PHE A 343 -17.51 1.82 8.03
C PHE A 343 -18.04 0.45 7.64
N GLN A 344 -19.22 0.09 8.13
CA GLN A 344 -19.89 -1.13 7.72
C GLN A 344 -20.86 -0.80 6.58
N LEU A 345 -20.73 -1.50 5.46
CA LEU A 345 -21.61 -1.31 4.32
C LEU A 345 -23.02 -1.79 4.66
N ASP A 346 -24.03 -1.10 4.13
CA ASP A 346 -25.41 -1.46 4.35
C ASP A 346 -25.76 -2.74 3.57
N ASN A 347 -26.21 -3.77 4.27
CA ASN A 347 -26.72 -5.02 3.67
C ASN A 347 -28.10 -4.84 3.01
N GLY A 348 -28.59 -3.61 2.83
CA GLY A 348 -29.91 -3.28 2.29
C GLY A 348 -30.99 -3.07 3.35
N ASN A 349 -30.61 -2.96 4.63
CA ASN A 349 -31.53 -2.73 5.76
C ASN A 349 -31.53 -1.26 6.23
N GLY A 350 -30.84 -0.35 5.54
CA GLY A 350 -30.83 1.09 5.82
C GLY A 350 -29.93 1.50 6.98
N SER A 351 -29.00 0.64 7.42
CA SER A 351 -28.14 0.90 8.58
C SER A 351 -26.65 0.77 8.23
N SER A 352 -26.14 1.73 7.46
CA SER A 352 -24.69 1.97 7.40
C SER A 352 -24.26 2.79 8.61
N SER A 353 -23.20 2.38 9.30
CA SER A 353 -22.68 3.15 10.44
C SER A 353 -21.16 3.31 10.36
N ILE A 354 -20.68 4.46 10.86
CA ILE A 354 -19.26 4.72 11.06
C ILE A 354 -18.98 4.57 12.54
N THR A 355 -18.13 3.62 12.89
CA THR A 355 -17.62 3.45 14.24
C THR A 355 -16.18 3.96 14.29
N SER A 356 -15.88 4.77 15.31
CA SER A 356 -14.50 5.19 15.61
C SER A 356 -14.01 4.46 16.84
N LYS A 357 -12.71 4.19 16.94
CA LYS A 357 -12.11 3.66 18.16
C LYS A 357 -12.30 4.65 19.33
N SER A 358 -13.35 4.45 20.14
CA SER A 358 -13.46 4.87 21.53
C SER A 358 -13.09 3.70 22.45
N GLU A 359 -12.75 3.97 23.71
CA GLU A 359 -12.36 2.96 24.73
C GLU A 359 -13.38 1.81 24.89
N SER A 360 -14.62 1.97 24.41
CA SER A 360 -15.67 0.95 24.43
C SER A 360 -15.83 0.10 23.15
N SER A 361 -15.11 0.42 22.07
CA SER A 361 -15.24 -0.24 20.74
C SER A 361 -14.01 -1.04 20.32
N GLU A 362 -13.13 -1.34 21.28
CA GLU A 362 -11.83 -1.98 21.05
C GLU A 362 -11.92 -3.29 20.27
N SER A 363 -13.04 -4.02 20.38
CA SER A 363 -13.26 -5.29 19.70
C SER A 363 -13.11 -5.18 18.18
N SER A 364 -13.65 -4.13 17.56
CA SER A 364 -13.67 -3.99 16.09
C SER A 364 -12.32 -3.63 15.45
N PHE A 365 -11.32 -3.30 16.28
CA PHE A 365 -9.99 -2.86 15.82
C PHE A 365 -8.86 -3.76 16.31
N GLN A 366 -9.16 -4.87 17.01
CA GLN A 366 -8.15 -5.75 17.63
C GLN A 366 -7.05 -6.16 16.65
N MET A 367 -7.37 -6.36 15.36
CA MET A 367 -6.39 -6.73 14.35
C MET A 367 -5.21 -5.77 14.24
N PHE A 368 -5.38 -4.48 14.53
CA PHE A 368 -4.30 -3.48 14.44
C PHE A 368 -3.53 -3.27 15.74
N PHE A 369 -3.94 -3.91 16.83
CA PHE A 369 -3.39 -3.70 18.16
C PHE A 369 -3.09 -5.05 18.85
N PRO A 370 -2.10 -5.81 18.35
CA PRO A 370 -1.62 -6.99 19.05
C PRO A 370 -1.11 -6.61 20.45
N SER A 371 -1.47 -7.40 21.46
CA SER A 371 -1.09 -7.16 22.85
C SER A 371 0.37 -7.53 23.17
N PHE A 372 1.05 -8.23 22.26
CA PHE A 372 2.45 -8.65 22.41
C PHE A 372 3.45 -7.65 21.79
N LEU A 373 2.97 -6.58 21.16
CA LEU A 373 3.78 -5.46 20.66
C LEU A 373 3.71 -4.28 21.62
#